data_AF-A0A2D5ARQ6-F1
#
_entry.id   AF-A0A2D5ARQ6-F1
#
_cell.length_a   1.000
_cell.length_b   1.000
_cell.length_c   1.000
_cell.angle_alpha   90.00
_cell.angle_beta   90.00
_cell.angle_gamma   90.00
#
_symmetry.space_group_name_H-M   'P 1'
#
loop_
_entity.id
_entity.type
_entity.pdbx_description
1 polymer ?
#
loop_
_entity_poly.entity_id
_entity_poly.type
_entity_poly.pdbx_seq_one_letter_code
_entity_poly.pdbx_strand_id
1 'polypeptide(L)'
;MEKVLRRQVGADIVDIDTEEGTAGYRLLHPMRIDFRAIEKAAYDAGYTLTEVVLEIVGQSFTTYCDECSADVHVLKIPQTDQNFELEGDVPDKTTLRLTGSAKGWGGAHARLVVVASVPITE
;
A
#
# COMPACT_ATOMS: atom_id res chain seq x y z
N MET A 1 -23.32 1.14 -5.19
CA MET A 1 -22.29 1.27 -4.13
C MET A 1 -20.88 1.42 -4.71
N GLU A 2 -20.45 0.54 -5.62
CA GLU A 2 -19.10 0.57 -6.23
C GLU A 2 -18.67 1.94 -6.80
N LYS A 3 -19.56 2.67 -7.49
CA LYS A 3 -19.28 4.01 -8.03
C LYS A 3 -18.97 5.09 -6.96
N VAL A 4 -19.49 4.94 -5.74
CA VAL A 4 -19.28 5.89 -4.64
C VAL A 4 -17.90 5.67 -4.03
N LEU A 5 -17.51 4.40 -3.83
CA LEU A 5 -16.20 4.01 -3.32
C LEU A 5 -15.07 4.47 -4.24
N ARG A 6 -15.18 4.22 -5.56
CA ARG A 6 -14.16 4.67 -6.54
C ARG A 6 -13.92 6.19 -6.50
N ARG A 7 -14.97 7.00 -6.33
CA ARG A 7 -14.88 8.48 -6.33
C ARG A 7 -14.30 9.07 -5.04
N GLN A 8 -14.46 8.42 -3.89
CA GLN A 8 -14.00 8.96 -2.61
C GLN A 8 -12.50 8.72 -2.36
N VAL A 9 -11.94 7.61 -2.84
CA VAL A 9 -10.55 7.22 -2.58
C VAL A 9 -9.66 7.19 -3.82
N GLY A 10 -10.21 7.40 -5.02
CA GLY A 10 -9.45 7.41 -6.26
C GLY A 10 -8.95 6.02 -6.68
N ALA A 11 -9.68 4.96 -6.32
CA ALA A 11 -9.30 3.60 -6.66
C ALA A 11 -9.68 3.22 -8.09
N ASP A 12 -8.74 2.62 -8.79
CA ASP A 12 -8.92 2.13 -10.16
C ASP A 12 -9.85 0.91 -10.19
N ILE A 13 -9.66 0.01 -9.24
CA ILE A 13 -10.43 -1.22 -9.10
C ILE A 13 -10.86 -1.38 -7.64
N VAL A 14 -12.12 -1.76 -7.44
CA VAL A 14 -12.67 -2.16 -6.15
C VAL A 14 -13.23 -3.57 -6.34
N ASP A 15 -12.78 -4.50 -5.51
CA ASP A 15 -13.30 -5.86 -5.42
C ASP A 15 -14.17 -5.96 -4.17
N ILE A 16 -15.35 -6.56 -4.28
CA ILE A 16 -16.34 -6.64 -3.20
C ILE A 16 -16.85 -8.07 -3.13
N ASP A 17 -16.65 -8.69 -1.98
CA ASP A 17 -17.34 -9.92 -1.61
C ASP A 17 -18.53 -9.57 -0.72
N THR A 18 -19.74 -9.69 -1.27
CA THR A 18 -20.97 -9.38 -0.54
C THR A 18 -21.41 -10.48 0.42
N GLU A 19 -20.95 -11.72 0.23
CA GLU A 19 -21.28 -12.84 1.12
C GLU A 19 -20.44 -12.77 2.39
N GLU A 20 -19.13 -12.57 2.22
CA GLU A 20 -18.17 -12.45 3.32
C GLU A 20 -18.13 -11.03 3.92
N GLY A 21 -18.74 -10.05 3.26
CA GLY A 21 -18.76 -8.65 3.71
C GLY A 21 -17.38 -8.01 3.69
N THR A 22 -16.59 -8.29 2.66
CA THR A 22 -15.21 -7.79 2.52
C THR A 22 -15.01 -6.93 1.27
N ALA A 23 -14.00 -6.07 1.32
CA ALA A 23 -13.60 -5.23 0.19
C ALA A 23 -12.08 -5.23 0.00
N GLY A 24 -11.66 -5.24 -1.26
CA GLY A 24 -10.29 -5.05 -1.70
C GLY A 24 -10.17 -3.84 -2.65
N TYR A 25 -9.06 -3.12 -2.57
CA TYR A 25 -8.83 -1.94 -3.41
C TYR A 25 -7.55 -2.11 -4.21
N ARG A 26 -7.57 -1.73 -5.49
CA ARG A 26 -6.33 -1.58 -6.28
C ARG A 26 -6.15 -0.13 -6.68
N LEU A 27 -4.99 0.41 -6.32
CA LEU A 27 -4.57 1.77 -6.63
C LEU A 27 -3.38 1.69 -7.60
N LEU A 28 -3.62 2.06 -8.84
CA LEU A 28 -2.62 2.12 -9.89
C LEU A 28 -2.02 3.52 -9.90
N HIS A 29 -0.73 3.63 -9.61
CA HIS A 29 0.00 4.90 -9.62
C HIS A 29 -0.61 5.97 -8.67
N PRO A 30 -0.89 5.64 -7.40
CA PRO A 30 -1.49 6.62 -6.49
C PRO A 30 -0.52 7.76 -6.22
N MET A 31 -0.97 9.01 -6.40
CA MET A 31 -0.19 10.19 -6.04
C MET A 31 -0.17 10.45 -4.52
N ARG A 32 -1.18 9.96 -3.81
CA ARG A 32 -1.29 10.04 -2.34
C ARG A 32 -2.09 8.85 -1.84
N ILE A 33 -1.65 8.25 -0.72
CA ILE A 33 -2.34 7.13 -0.08
C ILE A 33 -2.73 7.55 1.34
N ASP A 34 -4.03 7.43 1.66
CA ASP A 34 -4.57 7.59 3.01
C ASP A 34 -5.36 6.34 3.38
N PHE A 35 -4.68 5.35 3.95
CA PHE A 35 -5.31 4.08 4.32
C PHE A 35 -6.43 4.23 5.33
N ARG A 36 -6.35 5.20 6.23
CA ARG A 36 -7.44 5.45 7.20
C ARG A 36 -8.70 5.92 6.47
N ALA A 37 -8.55 6.76 5.45
CA ALA A 37 -9.67 7.16 4.61
C ALA A 37 -10.25 5.97 3.82
N ILE A 38 -9.40 5.09 3.28
CA ILE A 38 -9.83 3.88 2.55
C ILE A 38 -10.57 2.91 3.46
N GLU A 39 -10.01 2.63 4.63
CA GLU A 39 -10.61 1.77 5.64
C GLU A 39 -11.95 2.33 6.13
N LYS A 40 -12.00 3.64 6.41
CA LYS A 40 -13.26 4.31 6.78
C LYS A 40 -14.31 4.20 5.66
N ALA A 41 -13.91 4.38 4.40
CA ALA A 41 -14.83 4.27 3.28
C ALA A 41 -15.40 2.85 3.12
N ALA A 42 -14.57 1.81 3.31
CA ALA A 42 -15.03 0.43 3.34
C ALA A 42 -16.01 0.19 4.49
N TYR A 43 -15.66 0.65 5.69
CA TYR A 43 -16.50 0.52 6.89
C TYR A 43 -17.85 1.23 6.76
N ASP A 44 -17.86 2.48 6.29
CA ASP A 44 -19.09 3.26 6.08
C ASP A 44 -20.03 2.59 5.06
N ALA A 45 -19.46 1.82 4.12
CA ALA A 45 -20.20 1.03 3.14
C ALA A 45 -20.63 -0.36 3.65
N GLY A 46 -20.27 -0.72 4.89
CA GLY A 46 -20.62 -2.00 5.52
C GLY A 46 -19.66 -3.15 5.22
N TYR A 47 -18.42 -2.86 4.81
CA TYR A 47 -17.42 -3.88 4.45
C TYR A 47 -16.16 -3.81 5.33
N THR A 48 -15.54 -4.96 5.53
CA THR A 48 -14.20 -5.07 6.12
C THR A 48 -13.14 -4.97 5.02
N LEU A 49 -12.20 -4.03 5.16
CA LEU A 49 -11.07 -3.92 4.24
C LEU A 49 -10.09 -5.07 4.49
N THR A 50 -9.84 -5.91 3.49
CA THR A 50 -8.95 -7.08 3.61
C THR A 50 -7.65 -6.93 2.82
N GLU A 51 -7.66 -6.14 1.74
CA GLU A 51 -6.49 -5.96 0.89
C GLU A 51 -6.46 -4.56 0.24
N VAL A 52 -5.25 -3.99 0.15
CA VAL A 52 -4.97 -2.85 -0.73
C VAL A 52 -3.77 -3.20 -1.60
N VAL A 53 -4.01 -3.41 -2.89
CA VAL A 53 -2.96 -3.60 -3.90
C VAL A 53 -2.50 -2.25 -4.41
N LEU A 54 -1.20 -2.02 -4.39
CA LEU A 54 -0.57 -0.80 -4.86
C LEU A 54 0.33 -1.09 -6.05
N GLU A 55 0.29 -0.25 -7.08
CA GLU A 55 1.38 -0.11 -8.05
C GLU A 55 2.04 1.25 -7.83
N ILE A 56 3.25 1.26 -7.30
CA ILE A 56 3.90 2.49 -6.84
C ILE A 56 5.37 2.55 -7.20
N VAL A 57 5.86 3.76 -7.49
CA VAL A 57 7.27 4.04 -7.70
C VAL A 57 7.87 4.61 -6.43
N GLY A 58 9.02 4.09 -6.02
CA GLY A 58 9.74 4.62 -4.87
C GLY A 58 11.21 4.21 -4.84
N GLN A 59 11.92 4.75 -3.86
CA GLN A 59 13.31 4.41 -3.59
C GLN A 59 13.37 3.44 -2.42
N SER A 60 13.97 2.28 -2.64
CA SER A 60 14.27 1.33 -1.56
C SER A 60 15.52 1.76 -0.80
N PHE A 61 15.53 1.56 0.52
CA PHE A 61 16.72 1.73 1.37
C PHE A 61 16.53 0.97 2.69
N THR A 62 17.64 0.66 3.36
CA THR A 62 17.63 0.13 4.72
C THR A 62 17.74 1.25 5.75
N THR A 63 16.95 1.18 6.82
CA THR A 63 16.98 2.16 7.93
C THR A 63 16.73 1.48 9.28
N TYR A 64 17.19 2.09 10.37
CA TYR A 64 16.95 1.55 11.71
C TYR A 64 15.54 1.92 12.18
N CYS A 65 14.79 0.93 12.65
CA CYS A 65 13.51 1.14 13.30
C CYS A 65 13.67 1.09 14.82
N ASP A 66 13.32 2.19 15.50
CA ASP A 66 13.37 2.27 16.96
C ASP A 66 12.37 1.33 17.65
N GLU A 67 11.17 1.16 17.08
CA GLU A 67 10.12 0.31 17.67
C GLU A 67 10.45 -1.18 17.59
N CYS A 68 11.03 -1.62 16.47
CA CYS A 68 11.51 -2.99 16.28
C CYS A 68 12.92 -3.19 16.85
N SER A 69 13.63 -2.11 17.17
CA SER A 69 15.05 -2.09 17.57
C SER A 69 15.97 -2.85 16.60
N ALA A 70 15.68 -2.75 15.29
CA ALA A 70 16.36 -3.49 14.24
C ALA A 70 16.38 -2.70 12.92
N ASP A 71 17.30 -3.07 12.02
CA ASP A 71 17.30 -2.57 10.65
C ASP A 71 16.12 -3.16 9.86
N VAL A 72 15.37 -2.30 9.19
CA VAL A 72 14.24 -2.64 8.34
C VAL A 72 14.49 -2.14 6.91
N HIS A 73 14.08 -2.95 5.94
CA HIS A 73 14.14 -2.56 4.53
C HIS A 73 12.84 -1.86 4.15
N VAL A 74 12.91 -0.66 3.58
CA VAL A 74 11.74 0.18 3.33
C VAL A 74 11.73 0.75 1.91
N LEU A 75 10.53 1.09 1.43
CA LEU A 75 10.29 1.91 0.26
C LEU A 75 9.84 3.30 0.70
N LYS A 76 10.59 4.34 0.32
CA LYS A 76 10.12 5.73 0.40
C LYS A 76 9.42 6.12 -0.88
N ILE A 77 8.20 6.60 -0.73
CA ILE A 77 7.42 7.11 -1.85
C ILE A 77 7.77 8.58 -2.06
N PRO A 78 8.11 9.01 -3.30
CA PRO A 78 8.39 10.40 -3.58
C PRO A 78 7.22 11.30 -3.17
N GLN A 79 7.52 12.48 -2.65
CA GLN A 79 6.52 13.50 -2.29
C GLN A 79 5.56 13.11 -1.17
N THR A 80 5.82 12.01 -0.46
CA THR A 80 5.10 11.66 0.77
C THR A 80 6.09 11.45 1.91
N ASP A 81 5.61 11.62 3.14
CA ASP A 81 6.36 11.28 4.36
C ASP A 81 6.16 9.80 4.77
N GLN A 82 5.58 8.99 3.87
CA GLN A 82 5.26 7.60 4.15
C GLN A 82 6.36 6.67 3.64
N ASN A 83 6.80 5.77 4.52
CA ASN A 83 7.63 4.63 4.19
C ASN A 83 6.80 3.35 4.34
N PHE A 84 7.01 2.41 3.43
CA PHE A 84 6.51 1.05 3.57
C PHE A 84 7.64 0.12 3.92
N GLU A 85 7.51 -0.64 5.00
CA GLU A 85 8.40 -1.78 5.23
C GLU A 85 8.17 -2.81 4.12
N LEU A 86 9.25 -3.24 3.49
CA LEU A 86 9.23 -4.16 2.37
C LEU A 86 9.38 -5.59 2.87
N GLU A 87 8.40 -6.42 2.55
CA GLU A 87 8.46 -7.86 2.76
C GLU A 87 8.66 -8.54 1.41
N GLY A 88 9.85 -9.11 1.19
CA GLY A 88 10.23 -9.77 -0.05
C GLY A 88 11.68 -9.48 -0.46
N ASP A 89 12.11 -10.11 -1.55
CA ASP A 89 13.43 -9.87 -2.14
C ASP A 89 13.38 -8.64 -3.04
N VAL A 90 13.74 -7.48 -2.48
CA VAL A 90 13.74 -6.19 -3.17
C VAL A 90 15.16 -5.63 -3.13
N PRO A 91 15.73 -5.19 -4.26
CA PRO A 91 17.05 -4.57 -4.28
C PRO A 91 17.10 -3.30 -3.44
N ASP A 92 18.13 -3.14 -2.62
CA ASP A 92 18.38 -1.92 -1.83
C ASP A 92 18.86 -0.76 -2.73
N LYS A 93 18.63 0.48 -2.29
CA LYS A 93 19.10 1.73 -2.96
C LYS A 93 18.72 1.84 -4.43
N THR A 94 17.59 1.25 -4.82
CA THR A 94 17.14 1.21 -6.20
C THR A 94 15.80 1.93 -6.32
N THR A 95 15.64 2.73 -7.37
CA THR A 95 14.33 3.25 -7.75
C THR A 95 13.58 2.15 -8.48
N LEU A 96 12.45 1.73 -7.93
CA LEU A 96 11.69 0.58 -8.39
C LEU A 96 10.22 0.97 -8.56
N ARG A 97 9.57 0.36 -9.54
CA ARG A 97 8.12 0.19 -9.53
C ARG A 97 7.79 -1.11 -8.81
N LEU A 98 7.00 -1.04 -7.76
CA LEU A 98 6.56 -2.19 -6.98
C LEU A 98 5.05 -2.40 -7.15
N THR A 99 4.67 -3.67 -7.32
CA THR A 99 3.30 -4.12 -7.12
C THR A 99 3.26 -5.01 -5.89
N GLY A 100 2.37 -4.71 -4.94
CA GLY A 100 2.26 -5.48 -3.72
C GLY A 100 0.98 -5.21 -2.94
N SER A 101 0.70 -6.09 -1.98
CA SER A 101 -0.43 -5.95 -1.06
C SER A 101 0.07 -5.30 0.22
N ALA A 102 -0.44 -4.10 0.50
CA ALA A 102 -0.18 -3.45 1.78
C ALA A 102 -0.89 -4.23 2.89
N LYS A 103 -0.31 -4.30 4.10
CA LYS A 103 -0.86 -4.92 5.31
C LYS A 103 -0.44 -4.15 6.55
N GLY A 104 -1.18 -4.32 7.65
CA GLY A 104 -0.87 -3.66 8.93
C GLY A 104 -0.96 -2.13 8.84
N TRP A 105 -1.71 -1.60 7.88
CA TRP A 105 -1.91 -0.17 7.70
C TRP A 105 -2.52 0.43 8.98
N GLY A 106 -1.87 1.46 9.54
CA GLY A 106 -2.26 2.07 10.81
C GLY A 106 -1.42 1.66 12.03
N GLY A 107 -0.57 0.63 11.90
CA GLY A 107 0.55 0.38 12.82
C GLY A 107 1.74 1.31 12.54
N ALA A 108 2.80 1.20 13.33
CA ALA A 108 4.00 2.01 13.14
C ALA A 108 4.72 1.76 11.81
N HIS A 109 4.57 0.56 11.25
CA HIS A 109 5.12 0.17 9.95
C HIS A 109 4.02 -0.47 9.11
N ALA A 110 3.49 0.29 8.16
CA ALA A 110 2.70 -0.33 7.09
C ALA A 110 3.64 -1.22 6.27
N ARG A 111 3.27 -2.47 6.09
CA ARG A 111 4.06 -3.44 5.32
C ARG A 111 3.53 -3.54 3.92
N LEU A 112 4.44 -3.63 2.95
CA LEU A 112 4.12 -3.95 1.56
C LEU A 112 4.71 -5.32 1.25
N VAL A 113 3.83 -6.32 1.10
CA VAL A 113 4.23 -7.64 0.61
C VAL A 113 4.41 -7.53 -0.90
N VAL A 114 5.66 -7.61 -1.35
CA VAL A 114 5.99 -7.36 -2.75
C VAL A 114 5.69 -8.60 -3.58
N VAL A 115 4.88 -8.43 -4.61
CA VAL A 115 4.52 -9.47 -5.58
C VAL A 115 5.36 -9.33 -6.85
N ALA A 116 5.67 -8.09 -7.25
CA ALA A 116 6.54 -7.80 -8.38
C ALA A 116 7.35 -6.53 -8.14
N SER A 117 8.60 -6.53 -8.62
CA SER A 117 9.48 -5.37 -8.61
C SER A 117 10.13 -5.19 -9.98
N VAL A 118 10.13 -3.96 -10.48
CA VAL A 118 10.76 -3.60 -11.76
C VAL A 118 11.68 -2.41 -11.53
N PRO A 119 13.00 -2.56 -11.71
CA PRO A 119 13.92 -1.45 -11.68
C PRO A 119 13.60 -0.42 -12.75
N ILE A 120 13.65 0.85 -12.35
CA ILE A 120 13.53 1.99 -13.26
C ILE A 120 14.96 2.48 -13.51
N THR A 121 15.50 2.11 -14.66
CA THR A 121 16.69 2.76 -15.20
C THR A 121 16.27 4.09 -15.82
N GLU A 122 16.86 5.18 -15.32
CA GLU A 122 16.78 6.51 -15.97
C GLU A 122 17.33 6.47 -17.41
#